data_AF-A0A2E0AFL2-F1
#
_entry.id   AF-A0A2E0AFL2-F1
#
_cell.length_a   1.000
_cell.length_b   1.000
_cell.length_c   1.000
_cell.angle_alpha   90.00
_cell.angle_beta   90.00
_cell.angle_gamma   90.00
#
_symmetry.space_group_name_H-M   'P 1'
#
loop_
_entity.id
_entity.type
_entity.pdbx_description
1 polymer ?
#
loop_
_entity_poly.entity_id
_entity_poly.type
_entity_poly.pdbx_seq_one_letter_code
_entity_poly.pdbx_strand_id
1 'polypeptide(L)' 'MSLSTRFTTLGTAGGPVPKLHRAQPAHALTRGNQVILIDCGEGAMQQLMRAGIDFRRVDKIILSHHHF' A
#
# COMPACT_ATOMS: atom_id res chain seq x y z
N MET A 1 -8.21 24.03 -9.31
CA MET A 1 -7.84 22.72 -9.90
C MET A 1 -8.31 21.61 -8.95
N SER A 2 -9.06 20.63 -9.44
CA SER A 2 -9.45 19.46 -8.63
C SER A 2 -8.24 18.55 -8.41
N LEU A 3 -8.01 18.10 -7.17
CA LEU A 3 -6.96 17.13 -6.88
C LEU A 3 -7.40 15.73 -7.34
N SER A 4 -6.64 15.13 -8.26
CA SER A 4 -6.83 13.75 -8.71
C SER A 4 -6.55 12.76 -7.58
N THR A 5 -7.40 11.74 -7.47
CA THR A 5 -7.23 10.62 -6.56
C THR A 5 -6.68 9.43 -7.35
N ARG A 6 -5.62 8.80 -6.86
CA ARG A 6 -5.03 7.59 -7.45
C ARG A 6 -4.97 6.46 -6.43
N PHE A 7 -5.47 5.31 -6.83
CA PHE A 7 -5.32 4.05 -6.11
C PHE A 7 -4.19 3.22 -6.73
N THR A 8 -3.22 2.82 -5.92
CA THR A 8 -2.05 2.06 -6.35
C THR A 8 -2.04 0.72 -5.63
N THR A 9 -2.02 -0.37 -6.38
CA THR A 9 -1.83 -1.71 -5.83
C THR A 9 -0.36 -1.92 -5.52
N LEU A 10 -0.02 -2.12 -4.25
CA LEU A 10 1.35 -2.37 -3.81
C LEU A 10 1.60 -3.87 -3.74
N GLY A 11 0.65 -4.63 -3.21
CA GLY A 11 0.66 -6.08 -3.26
C GLY A 11 -0.74 -6.66 -3.44
N THR A 12 -0.80 -7.81 -4.11
CA THR A 12 -2.04 -8.47 -4.55
C THR A 12 -1.93 -10.00 -4.45
N ALA A 13 -0.88 -10.53 -3.83
CA ALA A 13 -0.88 -11.94 -3.45
C ALA A 13 -1.85 -12.13 -2.29
N GLY A 14 -2.81 -13.05 -2.45
CA GLY A 14 -3.54 -13.54 -1.29
C GLY A 14 -2.61 -14.36 -0.40
N GLY A 15 -2.76 -14.20 0.91
CA GLY A 15 -2.08 -15.01 1.92
C GLY A 15 -2.71 -16.40 2.13
N PRO A 16 -2.19 -17.18 3.08
CA PRO A 16 -1.03 -16.87 3.93
C PRO A 16 0.32 -17.23 3.27
N VAL A 17 0.30 -17.93 2.13
CA VAL A 17 1.54 -18.47 1.53
C VAL A 17 2.28 -17.37 0.77
N PRO A 18 3.53 -17.02 1.15
CA PRO A 18 4.33 -16.03 0.43
C PRO A 18 4.54 -16.40 -1.03
N LYS A 19 4.65 -15.39 -1.90
CA LYS A 19 4.89 -15.56 -3.33
C LYS A 19 6.16 -14.84 -3.74
N LEU A 20 7.03 -15.54 -4.47
CA LEU A 20 8.36 -15.03 -4.87
C LEU A 20 8.32 -13.70 -5.64
N HIS A 21 7.28 -13.47 -6.44
CA HIS A 21 7.19 -12.35 -7.37
C HIS A 21 5.99 -11.43 -7.10
N ARG A 22 5.29 -11.60 -5.96
CA ARG A 22 4.09 -10.83 -5.64
C ARG A 22 3.94 -10.64 -4.13
N ALA A 23 3.97 -9.38 -3.69
CA ALA A 23 3.80 -9.01 -2.28
C ALA A 23 2.37 -9.28 -1.77
N GLN A 24 2.25 -9.46 -0.45
CA GLN A 24 0.99 -9.64 0.28
C GLN A 24 0.10 -8.38 0.16
N PRO A 25 -1.20 -8.43 0.54
CA PRO A 25 -2.13 -7.34 0.30
C PRO A 25 -1.67 -6.03 0.93
N ALA A 26 -1.58 -4.99 0.09
CA ALA A 26 -1.30 -3.62 0.48
C ALA A 26 -1.66 -2.67 -0.67
N HIS A 27 -2.22 -1.51 -0.34
CA HIS A 27 -2.68 -0.52 -1.32
C HIS A 27 -2.42 0.90 -0.84
N ALA A 28 -2.11 1.82 -1.76
CA ALA A 28 -1.98 3.24 -1.45
C ALA A 28 -3.05 4.06 -2.16
N LEU A 29 -3.79 4.86 -1.39
CA LEU A 29 -4.67 5.90 -1.91
C LEU A 29 -3.94 7.24 -1.78
N THR A 30 -3.72 7.92 -2.90
CA THR A 30 -3.00 9.20 -2.96
C THR A 30 -3.91 10.30 -3.50
N ARG A 31 -3.89 11.47 -2.86
CA ARG A 31 -4.59 12.66 -3.33
C ARG A 31 -3.85 13.93 -2.89
N GLY A 32 -3.28 14.65 -3.86
CA GLY A 32 -2.38 15.76 -3.55
C GLY A 32 -1.19 15.28 -2.72
N ASN A 33 -1.02 15.86 -1.52
CA ASN A 33 0.08 15.48 -0.62
C ASN A 33 -0.26 14.37 0.37
N GLN A 34 -1.54 13.95 0.47
CA GLN A 34 -2.00 12.92 1.41
C GLN A 34 -1.82 11.52 0.85
N VAL A 35 -1.48 10.56 1.72
CA VAL A 35 -1.30 9.16 1.38
C VAL A 35 -1.90 8.29 2.48
N ILE A 36 -2.92 7.51 2.13
CA ILE A 36 -3.47 6.49 3.01
C ILE A 36 -2.96 5.13 2.55
N LEU A 37 -2.31 4.39 3.45
CA LEU A 37 -1.94 3.00 3.24
C LEU A 37 -3.07 2.11 3.78
N ILE A 38 -3.59 1.22 2.93
CA ILE A 38 -4.63 0.25 3.26
C ILE A 38 -3.99 -1.13 3.23
N ASP A 39 -4.04 -1.82 4.38
CA ASP A 39 -3.27 -3.01 4.71
C ASP A 39 -1.75 -2.84 4.63
N CYS A 40 -1.02 -3.72 5.31
CA CYS A 40 0.44 -3.66 5.41
C CYS A 40 1.05 -5.06 5.38
N GLY A 41 0.63 -5.88 4.42
CA GLY A 41 1.18 -7.23 4.25
C GLY A 41 2.68 -7.22 3.96
N GLU A 42 3.33 -8.39 4.11
CA GLU A 42 4.74 -8.59 3.76
C GLU A 42 5.10 -7.96 2.39
N GLY A 43 6.13 -7.12 2.38
CA GLY A 43 6.60 -6.40 1.20
C GLY A 43 5.93 -5.04 0.95
N ALA A 44 4.92 -4.63 1.73
CA ALA A 44 4.21 -3.35 1.54
C ALA A 44 5.14 -2.13 1.47
N MET A 45 6.09 -2.01 2.40
CA MET A 45 7.06 -0.89 2.41
C MET A 45 7.95 -0.89 1.16
N GLN A 46 8.45 -2.06 0.76
CA GLN A 46 9.28 -2.17 -0.45
C GLN A 46 8.50 -1.76 -1.70
N GLN A 47 7.24 -2.18 -1.79
CA GLN A 47 6.37 -1.86 -2.91
C GLN A 47 5.95 -0.38 -2.91
N LEU A 48 5.73 0.22 -1.74
CA LEU A 48 5.49 1.65 -1.58
C LEU A 48 6.67 2.48 -2.13
N MET A 49 7.89 2.11 -1.76
CA MET A 49 9.11 2.74 -2.26
C MET A 49 9.27 2.54 -3.77
N ARG A 50 9.02 1.33 -4.30
CA ARG A 50 9.04 1.05 -5.75
C ARG A 50 8.00 1.86 -6.53
N ALA A 51 6.86 2.17 -5.91
CA ALA A 51 5.83 3.04 -6.48
C ALA A 51 6.20 4.54 -6.45
N GLY A 52 7.38 4.91 -5.93
CA GLY A 52 7.83 6.30 -5.83
C GLY A 52 7.08 7.11 -4.76
N ILE A 53 6.42 6.44 -3.82
CA ILE A 53 5.68 7.09 -2.74
C ILE A 53 6.61 7.19 -1.52
N ASP A 54 6.92 8.42 -1.10
CA ASP A 54 7.69 8.65 0.14
C ASP A 54 6.86 8.19 1.35
N PHE A 55 7.39 7.23 2.10
CA PHE A 55 6.73 6.69 3.29
C PHE A 55 6.42 7.75 4.33
N ARG A 56 7.19 8.86 4.37
CA ARG A 56 6.94 9.99 5.29
C ARG A 56 5.64 10.73 4.99
N ARG A 57 5.06 10.54 3.80
CA ARG A 57 3.77 11.13 3.41
C ARG A 57 2.58 10.26 3.84
N VAL A 58 2.81 9.03 4.30
CA VAL A 58 1.75 8.15 4.80
C VAL A 58 1.23 8.71 6.12
N ASP A 59 0.06 9.35 6.08
CA ASP A 59 -0.55 9.97 7.26
C ASP A 59 -1.52 9.02 8.00
N LYS A 60 -1.97 7.97 7.32
CA LYS A 60 -2.91 6.98 7.85
C LYS A 60 -2.57 5.59 7.37
N ILE A 61 -2.67 4.62 8.27
CA ILE A 61 -2.64 3.19 7.97
C ILE A 61 -3.98 2.61 8.42
N ILE A 62 -4.68 1.94 7.51
CA ILE A 62 -5.94 1.26 7.80
C ILE A 62 -5.70 -0.24 7.64
N LEU A 63 -5.82 -0.99 8.72
CA LEU A 63 -5.77 -2.45 8.68
C LEU A 63 -7.20 -2.97 8.58
N SER A 64 -7.48 -3.75 7.55
CA SER A 64 -8.81 -4.33 7.34
C SER A 64 -9.15 -5.38 8.41
N HIS A 65 -8.16 -6.19 8.79
CA HIS A 65 -8.26 -7.23 9.80
C HIS A 65 -6.85 -7.65 10.27
N HIS A 66 -6.75 -8.54 11.25
CA HIS A 66 -5.50 -8.98 11.87
C HIS A 66 -5.13 -10.43 11.49
N HIS A 67 -5.10 -10.74 10.19
CA HIS A 67 -4.41 -11.95 9.73
C HIS A 67 -2.90 -11.72 9.72
N PHE A 68 -2.16 -12.81 9.89
CA PHE A 68 -0.71 -12.83 9.73
C PHE A 68 -0.33 -12.88 8.25
#